data_AF-A0A933M2J6-F1
#
_entry.id   AF-A0A933M2J6-F1
#
_cell.length_a   1.000
_cell.length_b   1.000
_cell.length_c   1.000
_cell.angle_alpha   90.00
_cell.angle_beta   90.00
_cell.angle_gamma   90.00
#
_symmetry.space_group_name_H-M   'P 1'
#
loop_
_entity.id
_entity.type
_entity.pdbx_description
1 polymer ?
#
loop_
_entity_poly.entity_id
_entity_poly.type
_entity_poly.pdbx_seq_one_letter_code
_entity_poly.pdbx_strand_id
1 'polypeptide(L)'
;MKKIYLIIIAMTVCVNCLCASETEKSKVVSSADFESLTLSVPKTEMSAPVSLESKTAVPESEKSRNKIGTIKGGMNHSPVNVMIDKRQWTITGGINLSPINLKIDHETGSITGGANHSPVQLKFVWTPEEILTEGGANLSPVQLKVNWKQGILMGYSNHSPVKIEFDMKEGSADDNIVYLKGYANYSPVELQFDKVSGHLTGGMNYSPVDLYFENCDLYDFLQYFFVFLKKR
;
A
#
# COMPACT_ATOMS: atom_id res chain seq x y z
N MET A 1 -36.12 -52.53 -37.41
CA MET A 1 -35.55 -52.57 -36.05
C MET A 1 -34.45 -51.50 -35.95
N LYS A 2 -34.56 -50.61 -34.94
CA LYS A 2 -33.56 -49.68 -34.39
C LYS A 2 -32.74 -48.81 -35.37
N LYS A 3 -33.18 -47.54 -35.53
CA LYS A 3 -32.34 -46.37 -35.85
C LYS A 3 -31.81 -45.78 -34.54
N ILE A 4 -30.51 -45.52 -34.43
CA ILE A 4 -29.96 -44.49 -33.53
C ILE A 4 -28.84 -43.76 -34.30
N TYR A 5 -29.15 -42.53 -34.70
CA TYR A 5 -28.27 -41.46 -35.19
C TYR A 5 -28.62 -40.25 -34.32
N LEU A 6 -27.61 -39.54 -33.79
CA LEU A 6 -27.57 -38.11 -33.39
C LEU A 6 -26.33 -37.96 -32.49
N ILE A 7 -25.16 -37.47 -32.94
CA ILE A 7 -24.80 -36.06 -33.19
C ILE A 7 -25.43 -35.11 -32.16
N ILE A 8 -24.65 -34.77 -31.15
CA ILE A 8 -24.92 -33.73 -30.14
C ILE A 8 -24.13 -32.49 -30.56
N ILE A 9 -24.84 -31.44 -30.98
CA ILE A 9 -24.33 -30.09 -31.23
C ILE A 9 -25.19 -29.11 -30.42
N ALA A 10 -24.50 -28.15 -29.80
CA ALA A 10 -24.96 -26.86 -29.26
C ALA A 10 -25.93 -26.86 -28.07
N MET A 11 -25.35 -26.71 -26.88
CA MET A 11 -26.02 -26.10 -25.73
C MET A 11 -26.03 -24.57 -25.90
N THR A 12 -27.21 -24.04 -26.16
CA THR A 12 -27.61 -22.64 -26.01
C THR A 12 -28.24 -22.50 -24.62
N VAL A 13 -27.69 -21.66 -23.74
CA VAL A 13 -28.34 -21.30 -22.47
C VAL A 13 -28.35 -19.78 -22.26
N CYS A 14 -29.58 -19.28 -22.30
CA CYS A 14 -30.19 -18.17 -21.55
C CYS A 14 -29.42 -16.87 -21.35
N VAL A 15 -29.75 -15.89 -22.20
CA VAL A 15 -29.80 -14.46 -21.85
C VAL A 15 -31.16 -14.18 -21.22
N ASN A 16 -31.19 -13.92 -19.91
CA ASN A 16 -32.29 -13.24 -19.22
C ASN A 16 -31.84 -11.80 -18.96
N CYS A 17 -32.44 -10.82 -19.64
CA CYS A 17 -32.43 -9.45 -19.15
C CYS A 17 -33.75 -8.77 -19.49
N LEU A 18 -34.40 -8.30 -18.44
CA LEU A 18 -35.74 -7.72 -18.37
C LEU A 18 -35.87 -6.44 -19.21
N CYS A 19 -36.97 -6.35 -19.96
CA CYS A 19 -37.62 -5.08 -20.29
C CYS A 19 -38.64 -4.75 -19.20
N ALA A 20 -38.58 -3.55 -18.61
CA ALA A 20 -39.75 -2.82 -18.12
C ALA A 20 -39.38 -1.37 -17.84
N SER A 21 -39.90 -0.47 -18.69
CA SER A 21 -40.01 0.96 -18.49
C SER A 21 -41.22 1.26 -17.60
N GLU A 22 -41.11 2.19 -16.64
CA GLU A 22 -42.27 2.97 -16.21
C GLU A 22 -41.86 4.28 -15.52
N THR A 23 -42.45 5.35 -16.05
CA THR A 23 -42.53 6.74 -15.58
C THR A 23 -43.40 6.88 -14.34
N GLU A 24 -43.01 7.69 -13.34
CA GLU A 24 -44.00 8.35 -12.48
C GLU A 24 -43.56 9.69 -11.84
N LYS A 25 -44.35 10.71 -12.20
CA LYS A 25 -44.71 12.01 -11.60
C LYS A 25 -44.15 12.34 -10.20
N SER A 26 -43.39 13.43 -10.13
CA SER A 26 -43.17 14.24 -8.93
C SER A 26 -44.33 15.23 -8.71
N LYS A 27 -44.96 15.14 -7.52
CA LYS A 27 -46.09 15.96 -7.09
C LYS A 27 -45.61 17.04 -6.11
N VAL A 28 -46.07 18.26 -6.36
CA VAL A 28 -45.91 19.48 -5.56
C VAL A 28 -46.75 19.42 -4.28
N VAL A 29 -46.18 19.83 -3.14
CA VAL A 29 -46.88 20.22 -1.89
C VAL A 29 -46.03 21.34 -1.27
N SER A 30 -46.32 22.61 -1.55
CA SER A 30 -47.19 23.55 -0.80
C SER A 30 -46.85 23.75 0.68
N SER A 31 -46.39 24.97 0.94
CA SER A 31 -46.34 25.74 2.20
C SER A 31 -47.57 25.59 3.10
N ALA A 32 -47.35 25.57 4.42
CA ALA A 32 -47.84 26.57 5.37
C ALA A 32 -47.49 26.18 6.83
N ASP A 33 -47.38 27.21 7.67
CA ASP A 33 -47.59 27.21 9.11
C ASP A 33 -46.49 26.66 10.04
N PHE A 34 -45.59 27.55 10.46
CA PHE A 34 -45.01 27.48 11.80
C PHE A 34 -45.22 28.83 12.50
N GLU A 35 -46.23 28.86 13.36
CA GLU A 35 -46.59 29.98 14.21
C GLU A 35 -45.50 30.29 15.23
N SER A 36 -45.39 31.59 15.48
CA SER A 36 -44.56 32.26 16.46
C SER A 36 -44.92 31.88 17.89
N LEU A 37 -43.93 31.39 18.64
CA LEU A 37 -43.95 31.36 20.11
C LEU A 37 -42.88 32.32 20.63
N THR A 38 -43.31 33.52 20.97
CA THR A 38 -42.57 34.47 21.81
C THR A 38 -42.55 33.94 23.24
N LEU A 39 -41.35 33.70 23.78
CA LEU A 39 -41.15 33.46 25.21
C LEU A 39 -40.20 34.50 25.81
N SER A 40 -40.71 35.10 26.88
CA SER A 40 -40.19 36.15 27.73
C SER A 40 -38.81 35.87 28.32
N VAL A 41 -37.95 36.89 28.27
CA VAL A 41 -36.64 36.96 28.93
C VAL A 41 -36.81 37.34 30.41
N PRO A 42 -36.29 36.54 31.37
CA PRO A 42 -35.96 37.04 32.69
C PRO A 42 -34.47 37.39 32.77
N LYS A 43 -34.22 38.66 33.08
CA LYS A 43 -32.93 39.26 33.40
C LYS A 43 -32.43 38.67 34.73
N THR A 44 -31.35 37.89 34.70
CA THR A 44 -30.63 37.43 35.90
C THR A 44 -29.15 37.77 35.80
N GLU A 45 -28.61 38.11 36.95
CA GLU A 45 -27.40 38.88 37.21
C GLU A 45 -26.08 38.19 36.86
N MET A 46 -25.08 39.05 36.66
CA MET A 46 -23.65 38.74 36.63
C MET A 46 -23.22 37.91 37.85
N SER A 47 -22.55 36.79 37.59
CA SER A 47 -21.43 36.33 38.41
C SER A 47 -20.38 35.70 37.51
N ALA A 48 -19.13 36.10 37.73
CA ALA A 48 -17.98 35.74 36.91
C ALA A 48 -17.61 34.25 37.03
N PRO A 49 -17.21 33.56 35.96
CA PRO A 49 -16.59 32.25 36.07
C PRO A 49 -15.11 32.39 36.42
N VAL A 50 -14.79 31.86 37.61
CA VAL A 50 -13.43 31.58 38.10
C VAL A 50 -12.69 30.70 37.10
N SER A 51 -11.49 31.13 36.70
CA SER A 51 -10.53 30.30 35.96
C SER A 51 -10.04 29.16 36.84
N LEU A 52 -10.30 27.92 36.42
CA LEU A 52 -9.61 26.73 36.89
C LEU A 52 -9.29 25.86 35.68
N GLU A 53 -8.06 25.99 35.22
CA GLU A 53 -7.38 24.99 34.42
C GLU A 53 -7.36 23.65 35.18
N SER A 54 -7.77 22.57 34.54
CA SER A 54 -7.04 21.30 34.60
C SER A 54 -7.64 20.32 33.60
N LYS A 55 -7.01 20.36 32.44
CA LYS A 55 -7.00 19.37 31.36
C LYS A 55 -6.79 17.96 31.95
N THR A 56 -7.89 17.24 32.21
CA THR A 56 -7.83 15.79 32.41
C THR A 56 -8.15 15.14 31.06
N ALA A 57 -7.15 15.15 30.17
CA ALA A 57 -7.16 14.29 29.00
C ALA A 57 -6.84 12.87 29.48
N VAL A 58 -7.79 11.97 29.28
CA VAL A 58 -7.59 10.52 29.35
C VAL A 58 -6.38 10.15 28.49
N PRO A 59 -5.39 9.36 28.96
CA PRO A 59 -4.32 8.89 28.10
C PRO A 59 -4.91 7.84 27.16
N GLU A 60 -5.39 8.30 26.01
CA GLU A 60 -5.54 7.44 24.84
C GLU A 60 -4.15 6.87 24.56
N SER A 61 -4.03 5.56 24.64
CA SER A 61 -2.79 4.83 24.46
C SER A 61 -2.16 5.19 23.12
N GLU A 62 -1.24 6.13 23.13
CA GLU A 62 -0.31 6.38 22.05
C GLU A 62 0.51 5.10 21.87
N LYS A 63 0.02 4.20 21.00
CA LYS A 63 0.92 3.57 20.03
C LYS A 63 1.51 4.72 19.24
N SER A 64 2.56 5.36 19.79
CA SER A 64 3.36 6.32 19.05
C SER A 64 3.92 5.53 17.88
N ARG A 65 3.21 5.59 16.74
CA ARG A 65 3.73 5.05 15.49
C ARG A 65 4.95 5.91 15.23
N ASN A 66 6.12 5.41 15.58
CA ASN A 66 7.38 5.97 15.14
C ASN A 66 7.23 6.15 13.63
N LYS A 67 7.06 7.40 13.20
CA LYS A 67 6.84 7.74 11.79
C LYS A 67 8.14 7.64 10.99
N ILE A 68 9.20 7.12 11.59
CA ILE A 68 10.50 6.88 11.00
C ILE A 68 10.72 5.37 11.07
N GLY A 69 10.69 4.72 9.91
CA GLY A 69 11.05 3.32 9.74
C GLY A 69 12.50 3.21 9.29
N THR A 70 13.21 2.17 9.69
CA THR A 70 14.57 1.89 9.19
C THR A 70 14.73 0.42 8.81
N ILE A 71 15.37 0.17 7.68
CA ILE A 71 15.74 -1.16 7.19
C ILE A 71 17.26 -1.23 7.23
N LYS A 72 17.82 -2.12 8.05
CA LYS A 72 19.28 -2.28 8.24
C LYS A 72 19.71 -3.71 8.00
N GLY A 73 20.98 -3.95 7.70
CA GLY A 73 21.55 -5.29 7.64
C GLY A 73 22.48 -5.47 6.45
N GLY A 74 22.40 -6.64 5.81
CA GLY A 74 23.23 -7.01 4.67
C GLY A 74 22.41 -7.56 3.50
N MET A 75 22.81 -7.16 2.29
CA MET A 75 22.32 -7.74 1.05
C MET A 75 23.50 -7.86 0.09
N ASN A 76 23.70 -9.06 -0.50
CA ASN A 76 24.80 -9.29 -1.44
C ASN A 76 26.18 -8.94 -0.87
N HIS A 77 26.43 -9.34 0.38
CA HIS A 77 27.67 -9.05 1.14
C HIS A 77 27.97 -7.56 1.35
N SER A 78 27.00 -6.70 1.11
CA SER A 78 27.13 -5.26 1.30
C SER A 78 26.12 -4.74 2.32
N PRO A 79 26.47 -3.69 3.08
CA PRO A 79 25.56 -3.13 4.05
C PRO A 79 24.36 -2.47 3.38
N VAL A 80 23.21 -2.58 4.05
CA VAL A 80 21.97 -1.88 3.76
C VAL A 80 21.62 -1.04 4.97
N ASN A 81 21.33 0.24 4.75
CA ASN A 81 20.79 1.13 5.77
C ASN A 81 19.89 2.16 5.08
N VAL A 82 18.59 1.95 5.16
CA VAL A 82 17.57 2.78 4.51
C VAL A 82 16.61 3.29 5.58
N MET A 83 16.44 4.60 5.64
CA MET A 83 15.49 5.28 6.52
C MET A 83 14.30 5.78 5.71
N ILE A 84 13.10 5.47 6.16
CA ILE A 84 11.82 5.93 5.60
C ILE A 84 11.18 6.88 6.60
N ASP A 85 11.21 8.17 6.32
CA ASP A 85 10.53 9.18 7.13
C ASP A 85 9.12 9.44 6.56
N LYS A 86 8.10 8.90 7.23
CA LYS A 86 6.68 9.06 6.90
C LYS A 86 6.11 10.43 7.34
N ARG A 87 6.89 11.28 8.01
CA ARG A 87 6.53 12.68 8.31
C ARG A 87 6.91 13.59 7.16
N GLN A 88 8.12 13.40 6.65
CA GLN A 88 8.67 14.19 5.55
C GLN A 88 8.42 13.57 4.18
N TRP A 89 7.94 12.32 4.15
CA TRP A 89 7.78 11.51 2.95
C TRP A 89 9.08 11.41 2.16
N THR A 90 10.14 11.02 2.86
CA THR A 90 11.49 10.86 2.28
C THR A 90 12.05 9.47 2.56
N ILE A 91 12.86 8.99 1.62
CA ILE A 91 13.65 7.77 1.79
C ILE A 91 15.12 8.15 1.63
N THR A 92 15.92 7.89 2.65
CA THR A 92 17.34 8.25 2.66
C THR A 92 18.20 7.09 3.13
N GLY A 93 19.51 7.16 2.91
CA GLY A 93 20.48 6.17 3.37
C GLY A 93 21.28 5.60 2.21
N GLY A 94 21.45 4.28 2.15
CA GLY A 94 22.17 3.64 1.07
C GLY A 94 22.08 2.12 1.05
N ILE A 95 22.30 1.58 -0.15
CA ILE A 95 22.40 0.15 -0.44
C ILE A 95 23.68 -0.06 -1.23
N ASN A 96 24.47 -1.07 -0.88
CA ASN A 96 25.69 -1.41 -1.60
C ASN A 96 26.64 -0.20 -1.77
N LEU A 97 26.82 0.57 -0.69
CA LEU A 97 27.61 1.80 -0.64
C LEU A 97 27.13 2.93 -1.57
N SER A 98 25.97 2.77 -2.20
CA SER A 98 25.37 3.79 -3.05
C SER A 98 24.30 4.56 -2.28
N PRO A 99 24.30 5.91 -2.34
CA PRO A 99 23.35 6.72 -1.62
C PRO A 99 21.95 6.61 -2.23
N ILE A 100 20.95 6.74 -1.36
CA ILE A 100 19.53 6.88 -1.70
C ILE A 100 19.05 8.19 -1.09
N ASN A 101 18.36 9.00 -1.90
CA ASN A 101 17.66 10.20 -1.48
C ASN A 101 16.44 10.38 -2.38
N LEU A 102 15.28 9.96 -1.89
CA LEU A 102 14.00 10.04 -2.59
C LEU A 102 13.05 10.92 -1.79
N LYS A 103 12.23 11.66 -2.53
CA LYS A 103 11.08 12.41 -2.03
C LYS A 103 9.82 11.84 -2.66
N ILE A 104 8.84 11.57 -1.81
CA ILE A 104 7.53 11.05 -2.19
C ILE A 104 6.53 12.19 -2.02
N ASP A 105 5.73 12.41 -3.05
CA ASP A 105 4.63 13.35 -3.04
C ASP A 105 3.34 12.57 -3.26
N HIS A 106 2.52 12.49 -2.20
CA HIS A 106 1.25 11.79 -2.22
C HIS A 106 0.12 12.60 -2.88
N GLU A 107 0.26 13.92 -2.99
CA GLU A 107 -0.74 14.76 -3.66
C GLU A 107 -0.65 14.60 -5.18
N THR A 108 0.58 14.55 -5.71
CA THR A 108 0.82 14.36 -7.15
C THR A 108 1.01 12.90 -7.55
N GLY A 109 1.14 11.99 -6.57
CA GLY A 109 1.42 10.58 -6.81
C GLY A 109 2.77 10.40 -7.49
N SER A 110 3.82 11.06 -7.00
CA SER A 110 5.16 11.02 -7.63
C SER A 110 6.29 10.71 -6.65
N ILE A 111 7.33 10.06 -7.14
CA ILE A 111 8.58 9.78 -6.42
C ILE A 111 9.72 10.38 -7.24
N THR A 112 10.46 11.29 -6.64
CA THR A 112 11.58 11.99 -7.29
C THR A 112 12.84 11.91 -6.46
N GLY A 113 14.01 12.07 -7.08
CA GLY A 113 15.28 12.15 -6.37
C GLY A 113 16.36 11.31 -7.05
N GLY A 114 17.14 10.60 -6.26
CA GLY A 114 18.20 9.72 -6.76
C GLY A 114 18.37 8.45 -5.93
N ALA A 115 18.66 7.36 -6.63
CA ALA A 115 19.10 6.09 -6.06
C ALA A 115 20.22 5.54 -6.93
N ASN A 116 21.22 4.89 -6.34
CA ASN A 116 22.34 4.29 -7.08
C ASN A 116 23.03 5.25 -8.07
N HIS A 117 23.30 6.48 -7.63
CA HIS A 117 23.89 7.56 -8.42
C HIS A 117 23.11 7.93 -9.70
N SER A 118 21.83 7.58 -9.77
CA SER A 118 20.99 7.82 -10.94
C SER A 118 19.70 8.52 -10.53
N PRO A 119 19.14 9.38 -11.40
CA PRO A 119 17.87 10.03 -11.12
C PRO A 119 16.73 9.01 -11.07
N VAL A 120 15.76 9.28 -10.20
CA VAL A 120 14.51 8.55 -10.08
C VAL A 120 13.36 9.53 -10.31
N GLN A 121 12.47 9.17 -11.21
CA GLN A 121 11.24 9.89 -11.55
C GLN A 121 10.16 8.85 -11.82
N LEU A 122 9.38 8.54 -10.79
CA LEU A 122 8.28 7.58 -10.85
C LEU A 122 6.98 8.29 -10.55
N LYS A 123 5.90 7.78 -11.13
CA LYS A 123 4.53 8.06 -10.75
C LYS A 123 3.99 6.82 -10.05
N PHE A 124 3.13 7.03 -9.07
CA PHE A 124 2.41 5.94 -8.45
C PHE A 124 0.93 6.28 -8.29
N VAL A 125 0.11 5.25 -8.44
CA VAL A 125 -1.31 5.27 -8.14
C VAL A 125 -1.53 4.31 -7.00
N TRP A 126 -2.13 4.80 -5.92
CA TRP A 126 -2.38 4.04 -4.71
C TRP A 126 -3.88 3.82 -4.53
N THR A 127 -4.25 2.56 -4.29
CA THR A 127 -5.56 2.15 -3.83
C THR A 127 -5.39 1.19 -2.64
N PRO A 128 -6.44 0.92 -1.85
CA PRO A 128 -6.36 -0.04 -0.76
C PRO A 128 -5.98 -1.47 -1.20
N GLU A 129 -6.30 -1.86 -2.44
CA GLU A 129 -6.07 -3.21 -2.94
C GLU A 129 -4.79 -3.34 -3.77
N GLU A 130 -4.37 -2.24 -4.41
CA GLU A 130 -3.22 -2.25 -5.31
C GLU A 130 -2.43 -0.94 -5.32
N ILE A 131 -1.14 -1.06 -5.61
CA ILE A 131 -0.24 0.04 -5.91
C ILE A 131 0.38 -0.22 -7.28
N LEU A 132 0.26 0.75 -8.18
CA LEU A 132 0.99 0.76 -9.44
C LEU A 132 2.05 1.86 -9.38
N THR A 133 3.31 1.52 -9.62
CA THR A 133 4.43 2.46 -9.70
C THR A 133 5.07 2.34 -11.06
N GLU A 134 5.16 3.43 -11.82
CA GLU A 134 5.72 3.45 -13.18
C GLU A 134 6.57 4.68 -13.46
N GLY A 135 7.55 4.56 -14.36
CA GLY A 135 8.38 5.68 -14.80
C GLY A 135 9.83 5.28 -15.04
N GLY A 136 10.77 6.15 -14.66
CA GLY A 136 12.21 5.92 -14.81
C GLY A 136 12.93 5.86 -13.47
N ALA A 137 13.72 4.81 -13.28
CA ALA A 137 14.73 4.74 -12.21
C ALA A 137 16.00 4.14 -12.79
N ASN A 138 17.18 4.60 -12.35
CA ASN A 138 18.46 4.07 -12.82
C ASN A 138 18.68 4.17 -14.34
N LEU A 139 18.14 5.21 -14.98
CA LEU A 139 18.14 5.41 -16.44
C LEU A 139 17.41 4.29 -17.21
N SER A 140 16.44 3.64 -16.56
CA SER A 140 15.69 2.53 -17.15
C SER A 140 14.22 2.59 -16.78
N PRO A 141 13.33 2.05 -17.61
CA PRO A 141 11.92 2.02 -17.31
C PRO A 141 11.64 1.02 -16.18
N VAL A 142 10.75 1.41 -15.28
CA VAL A 142 10.24 0.61 -14.17
C VAL A 142 8.73 0.64 -14.24
N GLN A 143 8.11 -0.52 -14.09
CA GLN A 143 6.68 -0.64 -13.80
C GLN A 143 6.52 -1.78 -12.81
N LEU A 144 6.06 -1.48 -11.60
CA LEU A 144 5.80 -2.46 -10.56
C LEU A 144 4.35 -2.30 -10.10
N LYS A 145 3.62 -3.40 -10.09
CA LYS A 145 2.28 -3.50 -9.58
C LYS A 145 2.27 -4.44 -8.39
N VAL A 146 1.83 -3.95 -7.24
CA VAL A 146 1.60 -4.75 -6.04
C VAL A 146 0.09 -4.91 -5.85
N ASN A 147 -0.40 -6.14 -5.76
CA ASN A 147 -1.79 -6.45 -5.43
C ASN A 147 -1.81 -7.18 -4.09
N TRP A 148 -2.33 -6.51 -3.06
CA TRP A 148 -2.32 -6.99 -1.68
C TRP A 148 -3.29 -8.15 -1.47
N LYS A 149 -4.42 -8.14 -2.17
CA LYS A 149 -5.45 -9.18 -2.09
C LYS A 149 -5.02 -10.50 -2.72
N GLN A 150 -4.30 -10.42 -3.84
CA GLN A 150 -3.73 -11.59 -4.52
C GLN A 150 -2.40 -12.02 -3.92
N GLY A 151 -1.74 -11.14 -3.15
CA GLY A 151 -0.43 -11.43 -2.59
C GLY A 151 0.65 -11.51 -3.66
N ILE A 152 0.66 -10.56 -4.61
CA ILE A 152 1.60 -10.58 -5.73
C ILE A 152 2.16 -9.19 -6.04
N LEU A 153 3.47 -9.13 -6.24
CA LEU A 153 4.19 -8.01 -6.85
C LEU A 153 4.65 -8.47 -8.23
N MET A 154 4.32 -7.73 -9.29
CA MET A 154 4.71 -8.08 -10.65
C MET A 154 5.02 -6.87 -11.52
N GLY A 155 5.71 -7.08 -12.63
CA GLY A 155 5.98 -6.05 -13.63
C GLY A 155 7.38 -6.20 -14.20
N TYR A 156 8.08 -5.09 -14.38
CA TYR A 156 9.45 -5.07 -14.88
C TYR A 156 10.27 -3.93 -14.26
N SER A 157 11.58 -4.15 -14.22
CA SER A 157 12.58 -3.13 -13.89
C SER A 157 13.80 -3.37 -14.74
N ASN A 158 14.37 -2.32 -15.33
CA ASN A 158 15.52 -2.45 -16.24
C ASN A 158 15.28 -3.48 -17.36
N HIS A 159 14.12 -3.38 -18.03
CA HIS A 159 13.66 -4.29 -19.09
C HIS A 159 13.59 -5.78 -18.69
N SER A 160 13.68 -6.06 -17.39
CA SER A 160 13.74 -7.42 -16.87
C SER A 160 12.52 -7.68 -16.01
N PRO A 161 11.89 -8.86 -16.11
CA PRO A 161 10.63 -9.12 -15.45
C PRO A 161 10.86 -9.30 -13.94
N VAL A 162 9.85 -8.89 -13.17
CA VAL A 162 9.79 -9.06 -11.72
C VAL A 162 8.46 -9.73 -11.40
N LYS A 163 8.49 -10.77 -10.57
CA LYS A 163 7.31 -11.42 -10.01
C LYS A 163 7.66 -11.97 -8.63
N ILE A 164 6.90 -11.61 -7.61
CA ILE A 164 7.05 -12.09 -6.25
C ILE A 164 5.66 -12.37 -5.71
N GLU A 165 5.44 -13.61 -5.28
CA GLU A 165 4.24 -14.07 -4.60
C GLU A 165 4.52 -14.06 -3.09
N PHE A 166 3.56 -13.60 -2.32
CA PHE A 166 3.60 -13.52 -0.87
C PHE A 166 2.19 -13.73 -0.31
N ASP A 167 2.07 -14.26 0.89
CA ASP A 167 0.79 -14.40 1.57
C ASP A 167 0.89 -13.75 2.94
N MET A 168 0.18 -12.64 3.13
CA MET A 168 0.21 -11.89 4.39
C MET A 168 -0.55 -12.60 5.52
N LYS A 169 -1.35 -13.65 5.21
CA LYS A 169 -2.21 -14.41 6.14
C LYS A 169 -2.71 -13.56 7.29
N GLU A 170 -3.51 -12.54 6.96
CA GLU A 170 -4.04 -11.64 7.96
C GLU A 170 -5.14 -12.38 8.76
N GLY A 171 -5.00 -12.42 10.09
CA GLY A 171 -6.05 -12.92 10.99
C GLY A 171 -5.78 -14.25 11.71
N SER A 172 -4.65 -14.92 11.46
CA SER A 172 -4.20 -16.06 12.26
C SER A 172 -3.10 -15.61 13.22
N ALA A 173 -3.31 -15.78 14.53
CA ALA A 173 -2.34 -15.40 15.56
C ALA A 173 -1.03 -16.21 15.48
N ASP A 174 -1.06 -17.36 14.79
CA ASP A 174 0.05 -18.29 14.70
C ASP A 174 0.90 -18.12 13.42
N ASP A 175 0.40 -17.39 12.41
CA ASP A 175 1.10 -17.17 11.15
C ASP A 175 1.97 -15.91 11.22
N ASN A 176 3.07 -15.96 11.96
CA ASN A 176 4.02 -14.83 12.09
C ASN A 176 5.01 -14.71 10.93
N ILE A 177 5.11 -15.74 10.10
CA ILE A 177 6.08 -15.80 9.01
C ILE A 177 5.40 -15.60 7.65
N VAL A 178 5.92 -14.68 6.85
CA VAL A 178 5.53 -14.46 5.45
C VAL A 178 6.66 -14.95 4.54
N TYR A 179 6.32 -15.82 3.60
CA TYR A 179 7.26 -16.27 2.57
C TYR A 179 7.07 -15.44 1.31
N LEU A 180 8.16 -14.95 0.74
CA LEU A 180 8.19 -14.27 -0.54
C LEU A 180 8.93 -15.14 -1.56
N LYS A 181 8.27 -15.51 -2.64
CA LYS A 181 8.83 -16.41 -3.66
C LYS A 181 8.62 -15.87 -5.06
N GLY A 182 9.62 -16.01 -5.92
CA GLY A 182 9.47 -15.68 -7.33
C GLY A 182 10.81 -15.38 -7.99
N TYR A 183 10.84 -14.35 -8.81
CA TYR A 183 12.02 -13.93 -9.54
C TYR A 183 12.08 -12.42 -9.74
N ALA A 184 13.30 -11.90 -9.78
CA ALA A 184 13.60 -10.55 -10.22
C ALA A 184 14.81 -10.62 -11.16
N ASN A 185 14.70 -10.03 -12.35
CA ASN A 185 15.75 -10.09 -13.35
C ASN A 185 16.21 -11.53 -13.68
N TYR A 186 15.23 -12.40 -13.94
CA TYR A 186 15.42 -13.83 -14.23
C TYR A 186 16.18 -14.62 -13.14
N SER A 187 16.31 -14.04 -11.94
CA SER A 187 17.04 -14.64 -10.83
C SER A 187 16.09 -14.87 -9.68
N PRO A 188 16.22 -15.98 -8.93
CA PRO A 188 15.27 -16.35 -7.90
C PRO A 188 15.25 -15.34 -6.76
N VAL A 189 14.05 -15.17 -6.20
CA VAL A 189 13.79 -14.45 -4.96
C VAL A 189 13.10 -15.43 -4.02
N GLU A 190 13.74 -15.72 -2.89
CA GLU A 190 13.23 -16.61 -1.85
C GLU A 190 13.54 -15.97 -0.51
N LEU A 191 12.57 -15.26 0.05
CA LEU A 191 12.73 -14.56 1.32
C LEU A 191 11.71 -15.05 2.35
N GLN A 192 12.08 -14.90 3.61
CA GLN A 192 11.26 -15.20 4.76
C GLN A 192 11.25 -13.96 5.66
N PHE A 193 10.07 -13.43 5.92
CA PHE A 193 9.85 -12.29 6.80
C PHE A 193 9.16 -12.74 8.08
N ASP A 194 9.79 -12.48 9.23
CA ASP A 194 9.17 -12.65 10.53
C ASP A 194 8.52 -11.32 10.97
N LYS A 195 7.18 -11.32 11.04
CA LYS A 195 6.37 -10.16 11.43
C LYS A 195 6.60 -9.72 12.87
N VAL A 196 7.09 -10.60 13.74
CA VAL A 196 7.31 -10.30 15.17
C VAL A 196 8.65 -9.62 15.36
N SER A 197 9.71 -10.21 14.80
CA SER A 197 11.07 -9.66 14.93
C SER A 197 11.40 -8.56 13.91
N GLY A 198 10.63 -8.45 12.81
CA GLY A 198 10.95 -7.60 11.68
C GLY A 198 12.15 -8.12 10.87
N HIS A 199 12.48 -9.40 11.00
CA HIS A 199 13.66 -10.00 10.37
C HIS A 199 13.30 -10.57 9.00
N LEU A 200 13.98 -10.11 7.94
CA LEU A 200 13.86 -10.60 6.57
C LEU A 200 15.14 -11.34 6.18
N THR A 201 15.03 -12.64 5.97
CA THR A 201 16.17 -13.50 5.57
C THR A 201 15.92 -14.21 4.27
N GLY A 202 16.96 -14.79 3.68
CA GLY A 202 16.85 -15.70 2.54
C GLY A 202 17.82 -15.33 1.43
N GLY A 203 17.36 -15.46 0.18
CA GLY A 203 18.15 -15.22 -1.01
C GLY A 203 17.44 -14.32 -2.02
N MET A 204 18.18 -13.38 -2.59
CA MET A 204 17.75 -12.59 -3.75
C MET A 204 18.89 -12.54 -4.75
N ASN A 205 18.62 -12.92 -6.00
CA ASN A 205 19.63 -12.92 -7.06
C ASN A 205 20.87 -13.77 -6.72
N TYR A 206 20.65 -14.99 -6.19
CA TYR A 206 21.69 -15.93 -5.73
C TYR A 206 22.59 -15.41 -4.59
N SER A 207 22.22 -14.30 -3.96
CA SER A 207 22.98 -13.71 -2.87
C SER A 207 22.15 -13.70 -1.58
N PRO A 208 22.79 -13.86 -0.41
CA PRO A 208 22.10 -13.83 0.86
C PRO A 208 21.52 -12.44 1.14
N VAL A 209 20.35 -12.45 1.78
CA VAL A 209 19.66 -11.29 2.33
C VAL A 209 19.47 -11.52 3.82
N ASP A 210 19.82 -10.52 4.62
CA ASP A 210 19.67 -10.51 6.08
C ASP A 210 19.37 -9.06 6.52
N LEU A 211 18.10 -8.70 6.64
CA LEU A 211 17.64 -7.35 6.95
C LEU A 211 16.75 -7.31 8.19
N TYR A 212 16.84 -6.23 8.95
CA TYR A 212 16.05 -5.93 10.14
C TYR A 212 15.22 -4.68 9.91
N PHE A 213 13.94 -4.77 10.23
CA PHE A 213 12.93 -3.74 10.04
C PHE A 213 12.60 -3.14 11.40
N GLU A 214 13.01 -1.89 11.60
CA GLU A 214 12.71 -1.12 12.80
C GLU A 214 11.58 -0.13 12.46
N ASN A 215 10.42 -0.27 13.12
CA ASN A 215 9.25 0.61 12.91
C ASN A 215 8.75 0.71 11.44
N CYS A 216 9.02 -0.29 10.63
CA CYS A 216 8.50 -0.47 9.27
C CYS A 216 8.03 -1.90 9.08
N ASP A 217 7.27 -2.14 8.01
CA ASP A 217 6.69 -3.44 7.71
C ASP A 217 7.02 -3.91 6.29
N LEU A 218 6.53 -5.09 5.95
CA LEU A 218 6.73 -5.67 4.62
C LEU A 218 6.00 -4.87 3.52
N TYR A 219 4.93 -4.13 3.85
CA TYR A 219 4.23 -3.26 2.90
C TYR A 219 5.16 -2.14 2.42
N ASP A 220 5.85 -1.47 3.35
CA ASP A 220 6.84 -0.43 3.03
C ASP A 220 7.93 -0.98 2.11
N PHE A 221 8.46 -2.17 2.42
CA PHE A 221 9.51 -2.80 1.60
C PHE A 221 9.03 -3.17 0.19
N LEU A 222 7.85 -3.76 0.06
CA LEU A 222 7.29 -4.17 -1.24
C LEU A 222 6.93 -2.98 -2.12
N GLN A 223 6.42 -1.89 -1.53
CA GLN A 223 6.11 -0.67 -2.27
C GLN A 223 7.37 -0.05 -2.90
N TYR A 224 8.49 -0.06 -2.17
CA TYR A 224 9.77 0.50 -2.63
C TYR A 224 10.74 -0.57 -3.13
N PHE A 225 10.23 -1.72 -3.56
CA PHE A 225 11.04 -2.88 -3.96
C PHE A 225 12.07 -2.54 -5.06
N PHE A 226 11.76 -1.58 -5.94
CA PHE A 226 12.67 -1.13 -6.99
C PHE A 226 14.02 -0.60 -6.48
N VAL A 227 14.07 -0.10 -5.24
CA VAL A 227 15.29 0.42 -4.61
C VAL A 227 16.29 -0.70 -4.32
N PHE A 228 15.79 -1.92 -4.05
CA PHE A 228 16.59 -3.10 -3.73
C PHE A 228 16.97 -3.93 -4.96
N LEU A 229 16.45 -3.57 -6.14
CA LEU A 229 16.79 -4.27 -7.38
C LEU A 229 18.19 -3.88 -7.85
N LYS A 230 19.06 -4.90 -7.97
CA LYS A 230 20.42 -4.73 -8.47
C LYS A 230 20.42 -4.27 -9.93
N LYS A 231 21.20 -3.21 -10.21
CA LYS A 231 21.60 -2.83 -11.56
C LYS A 231 22.62 -3.85 -12.09
N ARG A 232 22.36 -4.44 -13.26
CA ARG A 232 23.44 -5.10 -14.03
C ARG A 232 24.21 -4.04 -14.81
#